data_AF-A0A936DD87-F1
#
_entry.id   AF-A0A936DD87-F1
#
_cell.length_a   1.000
_cell.length_b   1.000
_cell.length_c   1.000
_cell.angle_alpha   90.00
_cell.angle_beta   90.00
_cell.angle_gamma   90.00
#
_symmetry.space_group_name_H-M   'P 1'
#
loop_
_entity.id
_entity.type
_entity.pdbx_description
1 polymer ?
#
loop_
_entity_poly.entity_id
_entity_poly.type
_entity_poly.pdbx_seq_one_letter_code
_entity_poly.pdbx_strand_id
1 'polypeptide(L)'
;MSAGPAWTYVRAEAAATPRRAAIGVTLAAVGGLALSHAVIPHFPDAAIGLLQQGFRLRTLGGVMLFNDVVAIYFAAFYVGLAGLVEGLVVAREQHRLELLLAKPVTPQGFLAARTGTVLLTSVLVGVAVTLAMLVALAGHFGDGAEISILGALGAGLFVTAIALVQLAALESLLVRMRESFFALLAGSAVWLATVMPSAVLLYRPDLLDPRPWLADAITVSSLVWHGAQLAWLGPCALAMAVPCAIACVWAAGRVLARTDVAA
;
A
#
# COMPACT_ATOMS: atom_id res chain seq x y z
N MET A 1 39.26 -10.33 5.46
CA MET A 1 38.09 -9.99 6.30
C MET A 1 36.98 -10.94 5.90
N SER A 2 36.60 -11.89 6.77
CA SER A 2 35.49 -12.79 6.45
C SER A 2 34.19 -11.99 6.38
N ALA A 3 33.47 -12.10 5.27
CA ALA A 3 32.14 -11.53 5.17
C ALA A 3 31.28 -12.17 6.28
N GLY A 4 30.80 -11.35 7.23
CA GLY A 4 29.84 -11.81 8.22
C GLY A 4 28.59 -12.36 7.50
N PRO A 5 27.87 -13.31 8.10
CA PRO A 5 26.68 -13.88 7.47
C PRO A 5 25.68 -12.77 7.13
N ALA A 6 25.08 -12.80 5.93
CA ALA A 6 24.18 -11.76 5.39
C ALA A 6 23.05 -11.34 6.37
N TRP A 7 22.66 -12.25 7.27
CA TRP A 7 21.75 -12.00 8.38
C TRP A 7 22.18 -10.88 9.34
N THR A 8 23.48 -10.71 9.58
CA THR A 8 24.00 -9.62 10.44
C THR A 8 23.70 -8.24 9.85
N TYR A 9 23.75 -8.13 8.52
CA TYR A 9 23.43 -6.91 7.80
C TYR A 9 21.92 -6.60 7.87
N VAL A 10 21.08 -7.61 7.63
CA VAL A 10 19.62 -7.48 7.75
C VAL A 10 19.22 -7.03 9.16
N ARG A 11 19.84 -7.60 10.21
CA ARG A 11 19.60 -7.19 11.59
C ARG A 11 19.99 -5.73 11.85
N ALA A 12 21.12 -5.28 11.31
CA ALA A 12 21.57 -3.90 11.46
C ALA A 12 20.61 -2.91 10.77
N GLU A 13 20.17 -3.20 9.54
CA GLU A 13 19.17 -2.38 8.84
C GLU A 13 17.82 -2.37 9.57
N ALA A 14 17.37 -3.53 10.09
CA ALA A 14 16.13 -3.62 10.87
C ALA A 14 16.20 -2.87 12.22
N ALA A 15 17.39 -2.72 12.79
CA ALA A 15 17.61 -1.91 13.99
C ALA A 15 17.66 -0.41 13.67
N ALA A 16 18.20 -0.04 12.50
CA ALA A 16 18.29 1.34 12.03
C ALA A 16 16.99 1.87 11.40
N THR A 17 16.03 0.98 11.09
CA THR A 17 14.75 1.37 10.47
C THR A 17 14.00 2.36 11.38
N PRO A 18 13.55 3.53 10.87
CA PRO A 18 12.93 4.58 11.67
C PRO A 18 11.48 4.20 12.08
N ARG A 19 11.35 3.37 13.11
CA ARG A 19 10.05 2.84 13.60
C ARG A 19 9.08 3.93 14.04
N ARG A 20 9.59 5.07 14.53
CA ARG A 20 8.76 6.18 15.03
C ARG A 20 7.87 6.77 13.94
N ALA A 21 8.38 6.89 12.71
CA ALA A 21 7.59 7.40 11.59
C ALA A 21 6.44 6.44 11.24
N ALA A 22 6.72 5.14 11.13
CA ALA A 22 5.70 4.13 10.88
C ALA A 22 4.63 4.09 11.99
N ILE A 23 5.03 4.18 13.26
CA ILE A 23 4.10 4.26 14.40
C ILE A 23 3.26 5.53 14.30
N GLY A 24 3.89 6.69 14.06
CA GLY A 24 3.21 7.97 13.91
C GLY A 24 2.17 7.96 12.80
N VAL A 25 2.51 7.42 11.64
CA VAL A 25 1.56 7.30 10.51
C VAL A 25 0.46 6.29 10.82
N THR A 26 0.77 5.17 11.46
CA THR A 26 -0.26 4.21 11.91
C THR A 26 -1.25 4.87 12.85
N LEU A 27 -0.77 5.63 13.85
CA LEU A 27 -1.62 6.36 14.79
C LEU A 27 -2.44 7.44 14.08
N ALA A 28 -1.85 8.17 13.12
CA ALA A 28 -2.55 9.16 12.33
C ALA A 28 -3.65 8.53 11.46
N ALA A 29 -3.38 7.38 10.83
CA ALA A 29 -4.35 6.65 10.04
C ALA A 29 -5.51 6.13 10.91
N VAL A 30 -5.21 5.53 12.06
CA VAL A 30 -6.22 5.09 13.03
C VAL A 30 -7.04 6.26 13.57
N GLY A 31 -6.40 7.39 13.88
CA GLY A 31 -7.08 8.61 14.28
C GLY A 31 -7.97 9.18 13.18
N GLY A 32 -7.52 9.12 11.93
CA GLY A 32 -8.30 9.50 10.74
C GLY A 32 -9.50 8.60 10.51
N LEU A 33 -9.37 7.28 10.72
CA LEU A 33 -10.49 6.34 10.71
C LEU A 33 -11.50 6.72 11.80
N ALA A 34 -11.06 6.87 13.05
CA ALA A 34 -11.93 7.23 14.15
C ALA A 34 -12.67 8.56 13.91
N LEU A 35 -11.97 9.57 13.39
CA LEU A 35 -12.57 10.84 13.00
C LEU A 35 -13.60 10.67 11.89
N SER A 36 -13.29 9.88 10.85
CA SER A 36 -14.20 9.62 9.73
C SER A 36 -15.48 8.94 10.23
N HIS A 37 -15.35 7.95 11.10
CA HIS A 37 -16.49 7.25 11.71
C HIS A 37 -17.30 8.14 12.65
N ALA A 38 -16.68 9.13 13.29
CA ALA A 38 -17.38 10.13 14.09
C ALA A 38 -18.10 11.18 13.23
N VAL A 39 -17.55 11.54 12.06
CA VAL A 39 -18.03 12.68 11.26
C VAL A 39 -19.00 12.26 10.15
N ILE A 40 -18.68 11.22 9.38
CA ILE A 40 -19.46 10.82 8.20
C ILE A 40 -20.93 10.48 8.53
N PRO A 41 -21.29 9.83 9.66
CA PRO A 41 -22.70 9.58 9.99
C PRO A 41 -23.54 10.85 10.17
N HIS A 42 -22.89 12.00 10.42
CA HIS A 42 -23.54 13.29 10.62
C HIS A 42 -23.58 14.13 9.34
N PHE A 43 -23.11 13.60 8.21
CA PHE A 43 -23.28 14.27 6.93
C PHE A 43 -24.75 14.29 6.50
N PRO A 44 -25.18 15.31 5.72
CA PRO A 44 -26.53 15.33 5.18
C PRO A 44 -26.81 14.05 4.36
N ASP A 45 -28.02 13.52 4.45
CA ASP A 45 -28.42 12.29 3.74
C ASP A 45 -28.16 12.39 2.22
N ALA A 46 -28.29 13.59 1.64
CA ALA A 46 -27.98 13.82 0.24
C ALA A 46 -26.50 13.55 -0.11
N ALA A 47 -25.58 13.88 0.79
CA ALA A 47 -24.15 13.61 0.59
C ALA A 47 -23.84 12.10 0.69
N ILE A 48 -24.45 11.41 1.66
CA ILE A 48 -24.31 9.96 1.82
C ILE A 48 -24.94 9.24 0.62
N GLY A 49 -26.12 9.67 0.19
CA GLY A 49 -26.83 9.14 -0.98
C GLY A 49 -26.03 9.34 -2.28
N LEU A 50 -25.35 10.47 -2.44
CA LEU A 50 -24.44 10.70 -3.57
C LEU A 50 -23.28 9.69 -3.58
N LEU A 51 -22.66 9.43 -2.43
CA LEU A 51 -21.57 8.45 -2.32
C LEU A 51 -22.07 7.02 -2.57
N GLN A 52 -23.23 6.68 -2.03
CA GLN A 52 -23.88 5.39 -2.27
C GLN A 52 -24.16 5.17 -3.76
N GLN A 53 -24.76 6.16 -4.43
CA GLN A 53 -25.07 6.04 -5.84
C GLN A 53 -23.80 6.04 -6.71
N GLY A 54 -22.87 6.97 -6.44
CA GLY A 54 -21.65 7.15 -7.23
C GLY A 54 -20.68 5.97 -7.15
N PHE A 55 -20.58 5.32 -6.01
CA PHE A 55 -19.72 4.14 -5.80
C PHE A 55 -20.50 2.82 -5.75
N ARG A 56 -21.80 2.83 -6.13
CA ARG A 56 -22.69 1.66 -6.16
C ARG A 56 -22.73 0.90 -4.81
N LEU A 57 -22.76 1.63 -3.71
CA LEU A 57 -22.81 1.11 -2.34
C LEU A 57 -24.27 1.16 -1.85
N ARG A 58 -24.69 0.18 -1.05
CA ARG A 58 -26.09 0.05 -0.62
C ARG A 58 -26.37 0.66 0.74
N THR A 59 -25.34 0.77 1.58
CA THR A 59 -25.48 1.15 3.00
C THR A 59 -24.43 2.17 3.43
N LEU A 60 -24.70 2.85 4.56
CA LEU A 60 -23.70 3.70 5.22
C LEU A 60 -22.43 2.90 5.58
N GLY A 61 -22.59 1.66 6.03
CA GLY A 61 -21.47 0.75 6.26
C GLY A 61 -20.61 0.60 5.01
N GLY A 62 -21.23 0.40 3.83
CA GLY A 62 -20.54 0.35 2.54
C GLY A 62 -19.68 1.59 2.27
N VAL A 63 -20.22 2.77 2.58
CA VAL A 63 -19.50 4.06 2.46
C VAL A 63 -18.31 4.12 3.41
N MET A 64 -18.49 3.72 4.68
CA MET A 64 -17.41 3.67 5.66
C MET A 64 -16.30 2.69 5.24
N LEU A 65 -16.67 1.47 4.84
CA LEU A 65 -15.69 0.48 4.39
C LEU A 65 -14.91 0.97 3.17
N PHE A 66 -15.58 1.58 2.18
CA PHE A 66 -14.89 2.14 1.02
C PHE A 66 -13.86 3.20 1.43
N ASN A 67 -14.26 4.16 2.28
CA ASN A 67 -13.36 5.18 2.82
C ASN A 67 -12.16 4.56 3.55
N ASP A 68 -12.42 3.58 4.40
CA ASP A 68 -11.40 2.94 5.22
C ASP A 68 -10.42 2.10 4.38
N VAL A 69 -10.90 1.44 3.34
CA VAL A 69 -10.07 0.71 2.37
C VAL A 69 -9.12 1.66 1.65
N VAL A 70 -9.59 2.85 1.24
CA VAL A 70 -8.73 3.89 0.67
C VAL A 70 -7.71 4.39 1.69
N ALA A 71 -8.11 4.56 2.96
CA ALA A 71 -7.21 4.97 4.03
C ALA A 71 -6.13 3.92 4.33
N ILE A 72 -6.47 2.63 4.36
CA ILE A 72 -5.52 1.52 4.50
C ILE A 72 -4.51 1.54 3.36
N TYR A 73 -5.00 1.65 2.12
CA TYR A 73 -4.15 1.71 0.93
C TYR A 73 -3.19 2.90 0.99
N PHE A 74 -3.70 4.09 1.33
CA PHE A 74 -2.90 5.31 1.50
C PHE A 74 -1.81 5.11 2.57
N ALA A 75 -2.18 4.65 3.77
CA ALA A 75 -1.25 4.49 4.88
C ALA A 75 -0.15 3.46 4.57
N ALA A 76 -0.51 2.29 4.05
CA ALA A 76 0.46 1.27 3.68
C ALA A 76 1.40 1.80 2.57
N PHE A 77 0.83 2.32 1.49
CA PHE A 77 1.59 2.79 0.33
C PHE A 77 2.55 3.94 0.68
N TYR A 78 2.09 5.01 1.32
CA TYR A 78 2.93 6.18 1.58
C TYR A 78 3.98 5.95 2.67
N VAL A 79 3.72 5.08 3.67
CA VAL A 79 4.76 4.67 4.62
C VAL A 79 5.88 3.92 3.88
N GLY A 80 5.49 2.96 3.03
CA GLY A 80 6.46 2.24 2.21
C GLY A 80 7.22 3.16 1.26
N LEU A 81 6.52 4.05 0.54
CA LEU A 81 7.13 4.97 -0.41
C LEU A 81 8.13 5.90 0.28
N ALA A 82 7.76 6.50 1.41
CA ALA A 82 8.66 7.37 2.17
C ALA A 82 9.94 6.63 2.59
N GLY A 83 9.79 5.40 3.11
CA GLY A 83 10.93 4.56 3.47
C GLY A 83 11.81 4.18 2.27
N LEU A 84 11.21 3.90 1.10
CA LEU A 84 11.95 3.59 -0.13
C LEU A 84 12.68 4.82 -0.69
N VAL A 85 12.04 5.99 -0.68
CA VAL A 85 12.65 7.26 -1.13
C VAL A 85 13.83 7.63 -0.23
N GLU A 86 13.65 7.59 1.09
CA GLU A 86 14.73 7.82 2.05
C GLU A 86 15.85 6.76 1.92
N GLY A 87 15.43 5.50 1.74
CA GLY A 87 16.32 4.36 1.62
C GLY A 87 17.20 4.36 0.38
N LEU A 88 16.65 4.76 -0.76
CA LEU A 88 17.29 4.60 -2.06
C LEU A 88 17.65 5.94 -2.69
N VAL A 89 16.67 6.83 -2.83
CA VAL A 89 16.80 8.04 -3.65
C VAL A 89 17.55 9.12 -2.90
N VAL A 90 17.16 9.44 -1.66
CA VAL A 90 17.88 10.40 -0.81
C VAL A 90 19.30 9.90 -0.52
N ALA A 91 19.45 8.59 -0.27
CA ALA A 91 20.76 7.99 -0.08
C ALA A 91 21.66 8.15 -1.32
N ARG A 92 21.09 8.08 -2.52
CA ARG A 92 21.81 8.31 -3.78
C ARG A 92 22.09 9.79 -4.02
N GLU A 93 21.11 10.65 -3.80
CA GLU A 93 21.20 12.12 -3.91
C GLU A 93 22.33 12.68 -3.02
N GLN A 94 22.54 12.07 -1.84
CA GLN A 94 23.59 12.45 -0.90
C GLN A 94 24.91 11.68 -1.07
N HIS A 95 25.09 10.94 -2.17
CA HIS A 95 26.25 10.06 -2.43
C HIS A 95 26.54 9.01 -1.34
N ARG A 96 25.60 8.75 -0.43
CA ARG A 96 25.73 7.75 0.64
C ARG A 96 25.62 6.33 0.09
N LEU A 97 24.87 6.15 -1.00
CA LEU A 97 24.70 4.84 -1.65
C LEU A 97 26.05 4.28 -2.13
N GLU A 98 26.89 5.13 -2.74
CA GLU A 98 28.23 4.75 -3.24
C GLU A 98 29.14 4.28 -2.10
N LEU A 99 29.11 4.99 -0.97
CA LEU A 99 29.85 4.61 0.25
C LEU A 99 29.36 3.29 0.86
N LEU A 100 28.07 2.99 0.73
CA LEU A 100 27.48 1.76 1.26
C LEU A 100 27.76 0.56 0.35
N LEU A 101 27.83 0.77 -0.97
CA LEU A 101 28.18 -0.26 -1.96
C LEU A 101 29.67 -0.60 -1.97
N ALA A 102 30.54 0.26 -1.42
CA ALA A 102 31.95 -0.05 -1.20
C ALA A 102 32.18 -1.18 -0.17
N LYS A 103 31.15 -1.54 0.62
CA LYS A 103 31.20 -2.68 1.55
C LYS A 103 31.18 -4.00 0.77
N PRO A 104 31.74 -5.10 1.32
CA PRO A 104 31.75 -6.41 0.67
C PRO A 104 30.36 -7.09 0.75
N VAL A 105 29.33 -6.43 0.24
CA VAL A 105 27.94 -6.88 0.17
C VAL A 105 27.48 -6.77 -1.27
N THR A 106 26.81 -7.80 -1.79
CA THR A 106 26.28 -7.74 -3.14
C THR A 106 25.17 -6.68 -3.24
N PRO A 107 25.03 -5.95 -4.37
CA PRO A 107 23.97 -4.96 -4.52
C PRO A 107 22.56 -5.52 -4.27
N GLN A 108 22.34 -6.78 -4.67
CA GLN A 108 21.09 -7.51 -4.42
C GLN A 108 20.85 -7.77 -2.92
N GLY A 109 21.87 -8.21 -2.19
CA GLY A 109 21.76 -8.47 -0.75
C GLY A 109 21.56 -7.18 0.05
N PHE A 110 22.25 -6.11 -0.36
CA PHE A 110 22.06 -4.77 0.22
C PHE A 110 20.63 -4.26 0.00
N LEU A 111 20.16 -4.29 -1.26
CA LEU A 111 18.83 -3.80 -1.60
C LEU A 111 17.76 -4.60 -0.85
N ALA A 112 17.81 -5.93 -0.90
CA ALA A 112 16.85 -6.78 -0.22
C ALA A 112 16.81 -6.58 1.30
N ALA A 113 17.97 -6.36 1.93
CA ALA A 113 18.03 -6.08 3.36
C ALA A 113 17.40 -4.73 3.72
N ARG A 114 17.63 -3.71 2.88
CA ARG A 114 17.16 -2.34 3.13
C ARG A 114 15.71 -2.12 2.75
N THR A 115 15.29 -2.57 1.57
CA THR A 115 13.90 -2.42 1.11
C THR A 115 12.98 -3.44 1.74
N GLY A 116 13.47 -4.65 2.05
CA GLY A 116 12.68 -5.69 2.70
C GLY A 116 12.11 -5.26 4.06
N THR A 117 12.87 -4.52 4.88
CA THR A 117 12.36 -3.99 6.16
C THR A 117 11.30 -2.91 5.96
N VAL A 118 11.44 -2.06 4.94
CA VAL A 118 10.46 -1.04 4.55
C VAL A 118 9.17 -1.68 4.06
N LEU A 119 9.26 -2.66 3.14
CA LEU A 119 8.11 -3.41 2.63
C LEU A 119 7.39 -4.17 3.74
N LEU A 120 8.12 -4.82 4.65
CA LEU A 120 7.53 -5.45 5.84
C LEU A 120 6.82 -4.44 6.72
N THR A 121 7.42 -3.28 6.95
CA THR A 121 6.80 -2.20 7.73
C THR A 121 5.49 -1.75 7.08
N SER A 122 5.46 -1.56 5.75
CA SER A 122 4.25 -1.23 5.00
C SER A 122 3.14 -2.27 5.19
N VAL A 123 3.49 -3.57 5.14
CA VAL A 123 2.52 -4.66 5.38
C VAL A 123 1.98 -4.60 6.81
N LEU A 124 2.84 -4.41 7.81
CA LEU A 124 2.44 -4.33 9.20
C LEU A 124 1.51 -3.13 9.46
N VAL A 125 1.78 -1.98 8.84
CA VAL A 125 0.89 -0.81 8.88
C VAL A 125 -0.46 -1.15 8.26
N GLY A 126 -0.48 -1.71 7.05
CA GLY A 126 -1.73 -2.10 6.38
C GLY A 126 -2.58 -3.08 7.20
N VAL A 127 -1.95 -4.10 7.79
CA VAL A 127 -2.62 -5.06 8.68
C VAL A 127 -3.13 -4.38 9.94
N ALA A 128 -2.33 -3.55 10.61
CA ALA A 128 -2.73 -2.86 11.83
C ALA A 128 -3.93 -1.92 11.60
N VAL A 129 -3.90 -1.14 10.51
CA VAL A 129 -5.01 -0.25 10.13
C VAL A 129 -6.25 -1.04 9.71
N THR A 130 -6.08 -2.19 9.04
CA THR A 130 -7.18 -3.12 8.73
C THR A 130 -7.85 -3.64 10.00
N LEU A 131 -7.08 -4.03 11.02
CA LEU A 131 -7.63 -4.47 12.29
C LEU A 131 -8.37 -3.33 13.01
N ALA A 132 -7.84 -2.11 12.98
CA ALA A 132 -8.52 -0.93 13.54
C ALA A 132 -9.83 -0.61 12.81
N MET A 133 -9.85 -0.72 11.48
CA MET A 133 -11.06 -0.59 10.66
C MET A 133 -12.12 -1.61 11.07
N LEU A 134 -11.76 -2.88 11.30
CA LEU A 134 -12.72 -3.90 11.74
C LEU A 134 -13.38 -3.54 13.08
N VAL A 135 -12.60 -2.97 14.01
CA VAL A 135 -13.14 -2.50 15.28
C VAL A 135 -14.08 -1.31 15.07
N ALA A 136 -13.71 -0.36 14.21
CA ALA A 136 -14.54 0.81 13.89
C ALA A 136 -15.85 0.42 13.19
N LEU A 137 -15.80 -0.58 12.31
CA LEU A 137 -16.97 -1.11 11.60
C LEU A 137 -17.83 -2.07 12.42
N ALA A 138 -17.47 -2.37 13.68
CA ALA A 138 -18.17 -3.39 14.48
C ALA A 138 -19.70 -3.18 14.55
N GLY A 139 -20.15 -1.93 14.64
CA GLY A 139 -21.57 -1.57 14.67
C GLY A 139 -22.33 -1.72 13.34
N HIS A 140 -21.63 -2.00 12.24
CA HIS A 140 -22.19 -2.15 10.90
C HIS A 140 -22.28 -3.61 10.45
N PHE A 141 -21.80 -4.57 11.25
CA PHE A 141 -21.94 -6.00 10.96
C PHE A 141 -23.24 -6.57 11.54
N GLY A 142 -23.91 -7.47 10.82
CA GLY A 142 -25.12 -8.14 11.32
C GLY A 142 -25.91 -8.88 10.24
N ASP A 143 -26.99 -9.54 10.64
CA ASP A 143 -27.90 -10.24 9.73
C ASP A 143 -28.58 -9.23 8.79
N GLY A 144 -28.37 -9.39 7.48
CA GLY A 144 -28.85 -8.47 6.45
C GLY A 144 -27.90 -7.30 6.15
N ALA A 145 -26.73 -7.22 6.80
CA ALA A 145 -25.72 -6.22 6.48
C ALA A 145 -25.07 -6.48 5.11
N GLU A 146 -24.78 -5.41 4.37
CA GLU A 146 -24.04 -5.46 3.10
C GLU A 146 -22.60 -5.98 3.28
N ILE A 147 -22.04 -5.79 4.48
CA ILE A 147 -20.64 -6.09 4.78
C ILE A 147 -20.54 -7.22 5.81
N SER A 148 -19.65 -8.17 5.51
CA SER A 148 -19.21 -9.18 6.48
C SER A 148 -17.83 -8.86 7.05
N ILE A 149 -17.56 -9.33 8.26
CA ILE A 149 -16.25 -9.18 8.93
C ILE A 149 -15.13 -9.75 8.05
N LEU A 150 -15.35 -10.96 7.50
CA LEU A 150 -14.36 -11.62 6.65
C LEU A 150 -14.14 -10.87 5.33
N GLY A 151 -15.21 -10.31 4.74
CA GLY A 151 -15.08 -9.50 3.53
C GLY A 151 -14.33 -8.20 3.76
N ALA A 152 -14.59 -7.51 4.88
CA ALA A 152 -13.87 -6.30 5.26
C ALA A 152 -12.38 -6.60 5.54
N LEU A 153 -12.08 -7.66 6.29
CA LEU A 153 -10.70 -8.13 6.50
C LEU A 153 -10.03 -8.44 5.16
N GLY A 154 -10.72 -9.17 4.30
CA GLY A 154 -10.28 -9.53 2.96
C GLY A 154 -9.93 -8.31 2.11
N ALA A 155 -10.80 -7.30 2.08
CA ALA A 155 -10.58 -6.05 1.36
C ALA A 155 -9.33 -5.31 1.87
N GLY A 156 -9.17 -5.17 3.19
CA GLY A 156 -7.99 -4.51 3.77
C GLY A 156 -6.67 -5.25 3.46
N LEU A 157 -6.67 -6.57 3.55
CA LEU A 157 -5.51 -7.39 3.17
C LEU A 157 -5.22 -7.33 1.66
N PHE A 158 -6.25 -7.29 0.83
CA PHE A 158 -6.13 -7.19 -0.62
C PHE A 158 -5.48 -5.86 -1.04
N VAL A 159 -5.91 -4.71 -0.49
CA VAL A 159 -5.25 -3.43 -0.82
C VAL A 159 -3.85 -3.32 -0.27
N THR A 160 -3.59 -3.95 0.88
CA THR A 160 -2.22 -4.06 1.42
C THR A 160 -1.34 -4.87 0.47
N ALA A 161 -1.86 -5.94 -0.12
CA ALA A 161 -1.17 -6.73 -1.15
C ALA A 161 -0.87 -5.91 -2.41
N ILE A 162 -1.84 -5.12 -2.89
CA ILE A 162 -1.65 -4.18 -4.01
C ILE A 162 -0.54 -3.19 -3.69
N ALA A 163 -0.59 -2.53 -2.53
CA ALA A 163 0.42 -1.57 -2.11
C ALA A 163 1.82 -2.21 -2.08
N LEU A 164 1.95 -3.41 -1.51
CA LEU A 164 3.21 -4.15 -1.45
C LEU A 164 3.78 -4.42 -2.86
N VAL A 165 2.97 -4.92 -3.79
CA VAL A 165 3.42 -5.22 -5.15
C VAL A 165 3.82 -3.94 -5.89
N GLN A 166 3.06 -2.86 -5.75
CA GLN A 166 3.35 -1.58 -6.39
C GLN A 166 4.64 -0.95 -5.87
N LEU A 167 4.84 -0.97 -4.55
CA LEU A 167 6.08 -0.49 -3.93
C LEU A 167 7.28 -1.30 -4.39
N ALA A 168 7.18 -2.62 -4.39
CA ALA A 168 8.25 -3.49 -4.84
C ALA A 168 8.56 -3.31 -6.34
N ALA A 169 7.54 -3.15 -7.18
CA ALA A 169 7.71 -2.86 -8.61
C ALA A 169 8.38 -1.49 -8.84
N LEU A 170 8.04 -0.48 -8.03
CA LEU A 170 8.64 0.85 -8.09
C LEU A 170 10.13 0.84 -7.79
N GLU A 171 10.65 -0.11 -7.00
CA GLU A 171 12.08 -0.17 -6.67
C GLU A 171 12.98 -0.14 -7.91
N SER A 172 12.61 -0.83 -8.99
CA SER A 172 13.39 -0.85 -10.24
C SER A 172 13.52 0.53 -10.89
N LEU A 173 12.52 1.40 -10.70
CA LEU A 173 12.55 2.79 -11.14
C LEU A 173 13.31 3.65 -10.12
N LEU A 174 13.02 3.51 -8.84
CA LEU A 174 13.60 4.30 -7.75
C LEU A 174 15.12 4.15 -7.68
N VAL A 175 15.67 2.95 -7.90
CA VAL A 175 17.13 2.76 -7.92
C VAL A 175 17.83 3.57 -9.00
N ARG A 176 17.12 4.01 -10.04
CA ARG A 176 17.67 4.85 -11.13
C ARG A 176 17.49 6.34 -10.90
N MET A 177 16.63 6.73 -9.97
CA MET A 177 16.31 8.12 -9.71
C MET A 177 17.38 8.78 -8.84
N ARG A 178 17.68 10.04 -9.14
CA ARG A 178 18.68 10.84 -8.40
C ARG A 178 18.05 11.97 -7.57
N GLU A 179 16.79 12.28 -7.82
CA GLU A 179 16.08 13.38 -7.18
C GLU A 179 14.83 12.88 -6.50
N SER A 180 14.71 13.23 -5.21
CA SER A 180 13.60 12.81 -4.35
C SER A 180 12.24 13.32 -4.85
N PHE A 181 12.19 14.50 -5.48
CA PHE A 181 10.95 15.06 -6.03
C PHE A 181 10.35 14.19 -7.14
N PHE A 182 11.16 13.76 -8.11
CA PHE A 182 10.68 12.88 -9.18
C PHE A 182 10.27 11.50 -8.68
N ALA A 183 10.94 11.00 -7.63
CA ALA A 183 10.55 9.75 -6.99
C ALA A 183 9.18 9.83 -6.32
N LEU A 184 8.91 10.94 -5.61
CA LEU A 184 7.59 11.21 -5.04
C LEU A 184 6.52 11.36 -6.12
N LEU A 185 6.84 12.04 -7.22
CA LEU A 185 5.93 12.19 -8.35
C LEU A 185 5.57 10.83 -8.98
N ALA A 186 6.57 9.96 -9.21
CA ALA A 186 6.34 8.63 -9.76
C ALA A 186 5.53 7.75 -8.79
N GLY A 187 5.85 7.77 -7.50
CA GLY A 187 5.07 7.07 -6.48
C GLY A 187 3.62 7.56 -6.43
N SER A 188 3.41 8.87 -6.47
CA SER A 188 2.07 9.49 -6.48
C SER A 188 1.28 9.11 -7.74
N ALA A 189 1.94 9.01 -8.89
CA ALA A 189 1.30 8.57 -10.13
C ALA A 189 0.83 7.11 -10.05
N VAL A 190 1.63 6.21 -9.47
CA VAL A 190 1.23 4.81 -9.25
C VAL A 190 0.07 4.71 -8.26
N TRP A 191 0.12 5.49 -7.18
CA TRP A 191 -0.98 5.56 -6.22
C TRP A 191 -2.28 6.05 -6.87
N LEU A 192 -2.21 7.16 -7.61
CA LEU A 192 -3.35 7.73 -8.33
C LEU A 192 -3.90 6.75 -9.37
N ALA A 193 -3.05 6.05 -10.12
CA ALA A 193 -3.49 5.09 -11.12
C ALA A 193 -4.42 4.00 -10.56
N THR A 194 -4.32 3.70 -9.26
CA THR A 194 -5.15 2.71 -8.56
C THR A 194 -6.47 3.30 -8.10
N VAL A 195 -6.49 4.55 -7.62
CA VAL A 195 -7.68 5.18 -7.03
C VAL A 195 -8.52 5.94 -8.07
N MET A 196 -7.87 6.49 -9.10
CA MET A 196 -8.52 7.28 -10.15
C MET A 196 -9.66 6.57 -10.88
N PRO A 197 -9.60 5.25 -11.15
CA PRO A 197 -10.74 4.59 -11.78
C PRO A 197 -12.02 4.63 -10.94
N SER A 198 -11.92 4.63 -9.60
CA SER A 198 -13.08 4.86 -8.73
C SER A 198 -13.65 6.28 -8.89
N ALA A 199 -12.79 7.28 -9.10
CA ALA A 199 -13.25 8.63 -9.42
C ALA A 199 -13.92 8.69 -10.80
N VAL A 200 -13.41 7.95 -11.78
CA VAL A 200 -14.07 7.81 -13.10
C VAL A 200 -15.46 7.21 -12.95
N LEU A 201 -15.65 6.21 -12.08
CA LEU A 201 -16.96 5.65 -11.78
C LEU A 201 -17.94 6.72 -11.27
N LEU A 202 -17.46 7.64 -10.42
CA LEU A 202 -18.27 8.74 -9.88
C LEU A 202 -18.63 9.79 -10.95
N TYR A 203 -17.66 10.22 -11.77
CA TYR A 203 -17.84 11.36 -12.69
C TYR A 203 -18.27 10.97 -14.12
N ARG A 204 -17.94 9.76 -14.56
CA ARG A 204 -18.19 9.23 -15.91
C ARG A 204 -18.60 7.75 -15.87
N PRO A 205 -19.71 7.41 -15.18
CA PRO A 205 -20.20 6.03 -15.09
C PRO A 205 -20.52 5.44 -16.47
N ASP A 206 -20.86 6.27 -17.46
CA ASP A 206 -21.11 5.90 -18.85
C ASP A 206 -19.97 5.12 -19.52
N LEU A 207 -18.73 5.31 -19.06
CA LEU A 207 -17.56 4.59 -19.59
C LEU A 207 -17.43 3.17 -19.04
N LEU A 208 -17.99 2.91 -17.85
CA LEU A 208 -17.86 1.65 -17.11
C LEU A 208 -19.16 0.84 -17.06
N ASP A 209 -20.33 1.47 -17.16
CA ASP A 209 -21.64 0.81 -17.19
C ASP A 209 -21.75 -0.27 -18.30
N PRO A 210 -21.26 -0.05 -19.53
CA PRO A 210 -21.31 -1.07 -20.58
C PRO A 210 -20.33 -2.24 -20.34
N ARG A 211 -19.38 -2.10 -19.40
CA ARG A 211 -18.26 -3.01 -19.17
C ARG A 211 -18.13 -3.32 -17.67
N PRO A 212 -19.08 -4.08 -17.08
CA PRO A 212 -19.09 -4.34 -15.63
C PRO A 212 -17.79 -5.02 -15.16
N TRP A 213 -17.26 -5.96 -15.95
CA TRP A 213 -15.99 -6.62 -15.67
C TRP A 213 -14.81 -5.65 -15.54
N LEU A 214 -14.83 -4.53 -16.27
CA LEU A 214 -13.78 -3.51 -16.20
C LEU A 214 -13.90 -2.75 -14.88
N ALA A 215 -15.12 -2.33 -14.52
CA ALA A 215 -15.38 -1.69 -13.23
C ALA A 215 -14.92 -2.57 -12.06
N ASP A 216 -15.24 -3.86 -12.10
CA ASP A 216 -14.84 -4.83 -11.08
C ASP A 216 -13.32 -4.96 -10.95
N ALA A 217 -12.61 -4.92 -12.09
CA ALA A 217 -11.16 -5.11 -12.14
C ALA A 217 -10.33 -3.89 -11.70
N ILE A 218 -10.80 -2.66 -11.96
CA ILE A 218 -9.97 -1.46 -11.80
C ILE A 218 -10.43 -0.50 -10.70
N THR A 219 -11.67 -0.61 -10.22
CA THR A 219 -12.19 0.31 -9.20
C THR A 219 -11.93 -0.24 -7.80
N VAL A 220 -11.50 0.61 -6.89
CA VAL A 220 -11.33 0.26 -5.47
C VAL A 220 -12.69 -0.04 -4.82
N SER A 221 -13.78 0.56 -5.32
CA SER A 221 -15.14 0.31 -4.84
C SER A 221 -15.60 -1.13 -5.04
N SER A 222 -15.04 -1.86 -6.03
CA SER A 222 -15.35 -3.28 -6.22
C SER A 222 -14.97 -4.14 -5.02
N LEU A 223 -14.05 -3.65 -4.17
CA LEU A 223 -13.66 -4.31 -2.93
C LEU A 223 -14.76 -4.33 -1.87
N VAL A 224 -15.76 -3.47 -2.00
CA VAL A 224 -16.95 -3.51 -1.15
C VAL A 224 -17.98 -4.49 -1.70
N TRP A 225 -18.18 -4.50 -3.03
CA TRP A 225 -19.22 -5.31 -3.67
C TRP A 225 -18.91 -6.82 -3.67
N HIS A 226 -17.62 -7.19 -3.64
CA HIS A 226 -17.14 -8.58 -3.67
C HIS A 226 -16.67 -9.11 -2.31
N GLY A 227 -17.28 -8.64 -1.21
CA GLY A 227 -16.89 -9.03 0.15
C GLY A 227 -16.81 -10.54 0.39
N ALA A 228 -17.74 -11.32 -0.17
CA ALA A 228 -17.73 -12.78 -0.03
C ALA A 228 -16.50 -13.44 -0.70
N GLN A 229 -16.12 -12.97 -1.89
CA GLN A 229 -14.93 -13.44 -2.59
C GLN A 229 -13.65 -12.96 -1.91
N LEU A 230 -13.65 -11.74 -1.38
CA LEU A 230 -12.49 -11.14 -0.71
C LEU A 230 -12.12 -11.82 0.59
N ALA A 231 -13.07 -12.46 1.27
CA ALA A 231 -12.82 -13.24 2.48
C ALA A 231 -11.65 -14.24 2.33
N TRP A 232 -11.52 -14.86 1.15
CA TRP A 232 -10.40 -15.76 0.83
C TRP A 232 -9.39 -15.13 -0.13
N LEU A 233 -9.83 -14.31 -1.09
CA LEU A 233 -8.93 -13.66 -2.05
C LEU A 233 -7.96 -12.69 -1.38
N GLY A 234 -8.36 -11.98 -0.33
CA GLY A 234 -7.51 -11.03 0.39
C GLY A 234 -6.26 -11.69 0.99
N PRO A 235 -6.42 -12.69 1.88
CA PRO A 235 -5.30 -13.46 2.41
C PRO A 235 -4.45 -14.13 1.30
N CYS A 236 -5.09 -14.72 0.29
CA CYS A 236 -4.38 -15.33 -0.84
C CYS A 236 -3.57 -14.30 -1.64
N ALA A 237 -4.12 -13.12 -1.90
CA ALA A 237 -3.45 -12.04 -2.61
C ALA A 237 -2.23 -11.54 -1.83
N LEU A 238 -2.36 -11.36 -0.50
CA LEU A 238 -1.22 -10.97 0.34
C LEU A 238 -0.13 -12.06 0.37
N ALA A 239 -0.53 -13.33 0.47
CA ALA A 239 0.42 -14.46 0.40
C ALA A 239 1.15 -14.52 -0.94
N MET A 240 0.47 -14.24 -2.06
CA MET A 240 1.05 -14.16 -3.40
C MET A 240 1.86 -12.89 -3.64
N ALA A 241 1.54 -11.78 -2.96
CA ALA A 241 2.28 -10.53 -3.07
C ALA A 241 3.70 -10.65 -2.52
N VAL A 242 3.95 -11.50 -1.53
CA VAL A 242 5.28 -11.74 -0.96
C VAL A 242 6.28 -12.28 -2.00
N PRO A 243 6.05 -13.41 -2.70
CA PRO A 243 6.96 -13.88 -3.73
C PRO A 243 7.07 -12.90 -4.90
N CYS A 244 5.98 -12.21 -5.27
CA CYS A 244 6.03 -11.15 -6.28
C CYS A 244 6.95 -9.99 -5.86
N ALA A 245 6.86 -9.54 -4.61
CA ALA A 245 7.73 -8.50 -4.07
C ALA A 245 9.20 -8.95 -4.06
N ILE A 246 9.48 -10.18 -3.61
CA ILE A 246 10.84 -10.76 -3.65
C ILE A 246 11.39 -10.76 -5.08
N ALA A 247 10.59 -11.17 -6.06
CA ALA A 247 11.00 -11.16 -7.47
C ALA A 247 11.29 -9.74 -7.98
N CYS A 248 10.48 -8.75 -7.61
CA CYS A 248 10.68 -7.35 -7.98
C CYS A 248 11.94 -6.74 -7.33
N VAL A 249 12.17 -7.01 -6.05
CA VAL A 249 13.37 -6.58 -5.32
C VAL A 249 14.62 -7.17 -5.97
N TRP A 250 14.56 -8.44 -6.35
CA TRP A 250 15.68 -9.09 -7.04
C TRP A 250 15.93 -8.50 -8.44
N ALA A 251 14.87 -8.19 -9.19
CA ALA A 251 14.98 -7.49 -10.47
C ALA A 251 15.60 -6.09 -10.29
N ALA A 252 15.16 -5.33 -9.28
CA ALA A 252 15.71 -4.02 -8.95
C ALA A 252 17.19 -4.11 -8.55
N GLY A 253 17.60 -5.14 -7.80
CA GLY A 253 18.99 -5.37 -7.44
C GLY A 253 19.89 -5.68 -8.65
N ARG A 254 19.36 -6.36 -9.67
CA ARG A 254 20.06 -6.54 -10.97
C ARG A 254 20.18 -5.24 -11.74
N VAL A 255 19.15 -4.39 -11.70
CA VAL A 255 19.18 -3.08 -12.33
C VAL A 255 20.25 -2.20 -11.66
N LEU A 256 20.28 -2.17 -10.33
CA LEU A 256 21.28 -1.41 -9.55
C LEU A 256 22.71 -1.84 -9.90
N ALA A 257 22.97 -3.15 -9.94
CA ALA A 257 24.28 -3.69 -10.31
C ALA A 257 24.75 -3.27 -11.71
N ARG A 258 23.83 -3.02 -12.66
CA ARG A 258 24.18 -2.54 -14.01
C ARG A 258 24.43 -1.05 -14.05
N THR A 259 23.71 -0.26 -13.25
CA THR A 259 23.87 1.19 -13.24
C THR A 259 25.19 1.65 -12.62
N ASP A 260 25.75 0.88 -11.68
CA ASP A 260 27.00 1.25 -11.01
C ASP A 260 28.25 0.86 -11.79
N VAL A 261 28.15 -0.05 -12.77
CA VAL A 261 29.27 -0.42 -13.66
C VAL A 261 29.43 0.58 -14.82
N ALA A 262 28.40 1.37 -15.11
CA ALA A 262 28.35 2.30 -16.24
C ALA A 262 28.64 3.76 -15.85
N ALA A 263 28.78 4.06 -14.56
CA ALA A 263 29.09 5.38 -14.01
C ALA A 263 30.56 5.44 -13.59
#